data_AF-A0A4R7BGT5-F1
#
_entry.id   AF-A0A4R7BGT5-F1
#
_cell.length_a   1.000
_cell.length_b   1.000
_cell.length_c   1.000
_cell.angle_alpha   90.00
_cell.angle_beta   90.00
_cell.angle_gamma   90.00
#
_symmetry.space_group_name_H-M   'P 1'
#
loop_
_entity.id
_entity.type
_entity.pdbx_description
1 polymer ?
#
loop_
_entity_poly.entity_id
_entity_poly.type
_entity_poly.pdbx_seq_one_letter_code
_entity_poly.pdbx_strand_id
1 'polypeptide(L)' 'MTMAERLRQEWVQEGIEKGIEKGTLKTRKEVAYALLTKGVDRTLVMQCTGLTEQELDQLGH' A
#
# COMPACT_ATOMS: atom_id res chain seq x y z
N MET A 1 -13.33 -16.52 27.88
CA MET A 1 -13.39 -16.23 26.44
C MET A 1 -14.28 -17.26 25.78
N THR A 2 -15.42 -16.84 25.22
CA THR A 2 -16.32 -17.69 24.42
C THR A 2 -15.82 -17.80 22.97
N MET A 3 -16.27 -18.82 22.25
CA MET A 3 -15.97 -19.00 20.82
C MET A 3 -16.34 -17.76 19.99
N ALA A 4 -17.47 -17.12 20.31
CA ALA A 4 -17.94 -15.91 19.65
C ALA A 4 -17.04 -14.68 19.92
N GLU A 5 -16.44 -14.59 21.12
CA GLU A 5 -15.48 -13.54 21.44
C GLU A 5 -14.17 -13.72 20.68
N ARG A 6 -13.66 -14.96 20.59
CA ARG A 6 -12.45 -15.26 19.81
C ARG A 6 -12.63 -14.92 18.34
N LEU A 7 -13.74 -15.36 17.73
CA LEU A 7 -14.05 -15.03 16.35
C LEU A 7 -14.13 -13.53 16.13
N ARG A 8 -14.84 -12.77 16.98
CA ARG A 8 -14.89 -11.31 16.85
C ARG A 8 -13.52 -10.65 16.93
N GLN A 9 -12.64 -11.14 17.80
CA GLN A 9 -11.27 -10.64 17.89
C GLN A 9 -10.47 -10.90 16.61
N GLU A 10 -10.55 -12.11 16.06
CA GLU A 10 -9.90 -12.48 14.78
C GLU A 10 -10.39 -11.59 13.63
N TRP A 11 -11.71 -11.41 13.50
CA TRP A 11 -12.29 -10.55 12.46
C TRP A 11 -11.85 -9.08 12.56
N VAL A 12 -11.78 -8.54 13.78
CA VAL A 12 -11.31 -7.17 14.01
C VAL A 12 -9.83 -7.05 13.64
N GLN A 13 -9.01 -8.03 14.07
CA GLN A 13 -7.58 -8.04 13.78
C GLN A 13 -7.32 -8.10 12.27
N GLU A 14 -8.00 -9.00 11.55
CA GLU A 14 -7.93 -9.08 10.09
C GLU A 14 -8.37 -7.78 9.41
N GLY A 15 -9.42 -7.15 9.92
CA GLY A 15 -9.91 -5.88 9.39
C GLY A 15 -8.89 -4.75 9.53
N ILE A 16 -8.22 -4.68 10.68
CA ILE A 16 -7.16 -3.71 10.94
C ILE A 16 -5.95 -3.98 10.03
N GLU A 17 -5.51 -5.23 9.92
CA GLU A 17 -4.38 -5.61 9.05
C GLU A 17 -4.65 -5.25 7.59
N LYS A 18 -5.82 -5.63 7.06
CA LYS A 18 -6.24 -5.25 5.69
C LYS A 18 -6.33 -3.74 5.52
N GLY A 19 -6.74 -3.01 6.55
CA GLY A 19 -6.80 -1.55 6.53
C GLY A 19 -5.41 -0.91 6.44
N ILE A 20 -4.47 -1.39 7.26
CA ILE A 20 -3.08 -0.91 7.28
C ILE A 20 -2.38 -1.21 5.95
N GLU A 21 -2.54 -2.42 5.42
CA GLU A 21 -1.96 -2.82 4.13
C GLU A 21 -2.47 -1.93 2.98
N LYS A 22 -3.79 -1.72 2.90
CA LYS A 22 -4.40 -0.84 1.90
C LYS A 22 -3.91 0.60 2.03
N GLY A 23 -3.83 1.14 3.26
CA GLY A 23 -3.33 2.49 3.51
C GLY A 23 -1.87 2.65 3.10
N THR A 24 -1.04 1.67 3.43
CA THR A 24 0.38 1.63 3.07
C THR A 24 0.56 1.60 1.56
N LEU A 25 -0.16 0.72 0.85
CA LEU A 25 -0.10 0.63 -0.60
C LEU A 25 -0.57 1.92 -1.29
N LYS A 26 -1.69 2.51 -0.81
CA LYS A 26 -2.20 3.78 -1.33
C LYS A 26 -1.16 4.90 -1.17
N THR A 27 -0.56 5.01 0.01
CA THR A 27 0.47 6.04 0.29
C THR A 27 1.69 5.87 -0.62
N ARG A 28 2.16 4.63 -0.80
CA ARG A 28 3.28 4.34 -1.73
C ARG A 28 2.98 4.79 -3.15
N LYS A 29 1.75 4.54 -3.64
CA LYS A 29 1.29 4.95 -4.97
C LYS A 29 1.20 6.47 -5.11
N GLU A 30 0.64 7.16 -4.12
CA GLU A 30 0.56 8.63 -4.11
C GLU A 30 1.94 9.28 -4.13
N VAL A 31 2.87 8.78 -3.31
CA VAL A 31 4.26 9.25 -3.28
C VAL A 31 4.95 8.99 -4.61
N ALA A 32 4.79 7.79 -5.18
CA ALA A 32 5.37 7.47 -6.48
C ALA A 32 4.86 8.40 -7.59
N TYR A 33 3.56 8.63 -7.65
CA TYR A 33 2.96 9.58 -8.59
C TYR A 33 3.50 11.00 -8.41
N ALA A 34 3.59 11.48 -7.16
CA ALA A 34 4.14 12.80 -6.84
C ALA A 34 5.63 12.94 -7.21
N LEU A 35 6.42 11.86 -7.12
CA LEU A 35 7.83 11.87 -7.52
C LEU A 35 7.97 11.86 -9.05
N LEU A 36 7.20 11.01 -9.74
CA LEU A 36 7.21 10.94 -11.21
C LEU A 36 6.77 12.25 -11.86
N THR A 37 5.72 12.88 -11.32
CA THR A 37 5.26 14.21 -11.81
C THR A 37 6.29 15.32 -11.58
N LYS A 38 7.19 15.16 -10.60
CA LYS A 38 8.33 16.06 -10.38
C LYS A 38 9.55 15.73 -11.24
N GLY A 39 9.45 14.76 -12.14
CA GLY A 39 10.53 14.35 -13.04
C GLY A 39 11.62 13.50 -12.38
N VAL A 40 11.32 12.88 -11.22
CA VAL A 40 12.25 11.95 -10.57
C VAL A 40 12.34 10.67 -11.41
N ASP A 41 13.56 10.15 -11.57
CA ASP A 41 13.83 8.92 -12.31
C ASP A 41 13.06 7.72 -11.74
N ARG A 42 12.51 6.89 -12.63
CA ARG A 42 11.71 5.71 -12.27
C ARG A 42 12.46 4.74 -11.37
N THR A 43 13.76 4.54 -11.60
CA THR A 43 14.59 3.65 -10.78
C THR A 43 14.65 4.14 -9.34
N LEU A 44 14.80 5.46 -9.15
CA LEU A 44 14.84 6.05 -7.82
C LEU A 44 13.46 6.01 -7.15
N VAL A 45 12.37 6.23 -7.91
CA VAL A 45 11.00 6.09 -7.40
C VAL A 45 10.73 4.66 -6.91
N MET A 46 11.14 3.64 -7.66
CA MET A 46 11.03 2.24 -7.26
C MET A 46 11.82 1.96 -5.98
N GLN A 47 13.04 2.47 -5.85
CA GLN A 47 13.85 2.31 -4.63
C GLN A 47 13.23 3.00 -3.41
N CYS A 48 12.68 4.20 -3.56
CA CYS A 48 12.08 4.95 -2.46
C CYS A 48 10.72 4.40 -2.01
N THR A 49 9.91 3.93 -2.97
CA THR A 49 8.54 3.48 -2.69
C THR A 49 8.40 1.97 -2.60
N GLY A 50 9.44 1.22 -2.97
CA GLY A 50 9.44 -0.24 -3.07
C GLY A 50 8.49 -0.80 -4.15
N LEU A 51 7.88 0.07 -4.97
CA LEU A 51 7.00 -0.37 -6.06
C LEU A 51 7.83 -0.93 -7.21
N THR A 52 7.25 -1.89 -7.90
CA THR A 52 7.79 -2.47 -9.13
C THR A 52 7.51 -1.59 -10.33
N GLU A 53 8.26 -1.80 -11.42
CA GLU A 53 8.03 -1.09 -12.68
C GLU A 53 6.58 -1.25 -13.19
N GLN A 54 6.04 -2.48 -13.11
CA GLN A 54 4.65 -2.77 -13.49
C GLN A 54 3.64 -1.97 -12.64
N GLU A 55 3.89 -1.81 -11.34
CA GLU A 55 3.02 -1.00 -10.48
C GLU A 55 3.12 0.49 -10.80
N LEU A 56 4.28 0.98 -11.23
CA LEU A 56 4.44 2.37 -11.68
C LEU A 56 3.75 2.63 -13.03
N ASP A 57 3.77 1.67 -13.95
CA ASP A 57 3.07 1.78 -15.23
C ASP A 57 1.55 1.89 -15.03
N GLN A 58 1.00 1.19 -14.04
CA GLN A 58 -0.41 1.31 -13.64
C GLN A 58 -0.78 2.68 -13.06
N LEU A 59 0.20 3.51 -12.65
CA LEU A 59 -0.05 4.88 -12.17
C LEU A 59 -0.08 5.92 -13.31
N GLY A 60 0.44 5.57 -14.49
CA GLY A 60 0.54 6.46 -15.64
C GLY A 60 -0.61 6.37 -16.65
N HIS A 61 -1.54 5.42 -16.45
CA HIS A 61 -2.77 5.26 -17.22
C HIS A 61 -3.98 5.88 -16.50
#